data_AF-F0GEW8-F1
#
_entry.id   AF-F0GEW8-F1
#
_cell.length_a   1.000
_cell.length_b   1.000
_cell.length_c   1.000
_cell.angle_alpha   90.00
_cell.angle_beta   90.00
_cell.angle_gamma   90.00
#
_symmetry.space_group_name_H-M   'P 1'
#
loop_
_entity.id
_entity.type
_entity.pdbx_description
1 polymer ?
#
loop_
_entity_poly.entity_id
_entity_poly.type
_entity_poly.pdbx_seq_one_letter_code
_entity_poly.pdbx_strand_id
1 'polypeptide(L)' 'MSWRVAGSGALRDERGRLYTPLDAARMRAALGAGVRVIDEHEVVSASSGKRVHRLIARKAEAA' A
#
# COMPACT_ATOMS: atom_id res chain seq x y z
N MET A 1 -2.57 5.55 4.51
CA MET A 1 -1.88 4.25 4.59
C MET A 1 -0.92 4.12 3.40
N SER A 2 0.20 3.41 3.56
CA SER A 2 1.09 3.10 2.43
C SER A 2 1.76 1.74 2.60
N TRP A 3 1.98 1.03 1.50
CA TRP A 3 2.69 -0.26 1.49
C TRP A 3 3.61 -0.36 0.27
N ARG A 4 4.56 -1.29 0.30
CA ARG A 4 5.44 -1.54 -0.85
C ARG A 4 4.67 -2.26 -1.94
N VAL A 5 4.76 -1.73 -3.15
CA VAL A 5 4.26 -2.44 -4.35
C VAL A 5 5.24 -3.57 -4.65
N ALA A 6 4.70 -4.72 -5.05
CA ALA A 6 5.52 -5.79 -5.61
C ALA A 6 6.29 -5.26 -6.83
N GLY A 7 7.61 -5.15 -6.71
CA GLY A 7 8.53 -4.88 -7.82
C GLY A 7 9.53 -6.01 -7.93
N SER A 8 10.37 -6.02 -8.98
CA SER A 8 11.39 -7.02 -9.33
C SER A 8 12.55 -7.15 -8.32
N GLY A 9 12.31 -6.91 -7.03
CA GLY A 9 13.28 -6.97 -5.95
C GLY A 9 13.02 -8.13 -5.01
N ALA A 10 14.01 -8.43 -4.18
CA ALA A 10 13.95 -9.54 -3.23
C ALA A 10 12.76 -9.39 -2.25
N LEU A 11 12.09 -10.51 -2.00
CA LEU A 11 11.01 -10.64 -1.00
C LEU A 11 11.51 -10.39 0.43
N ARG A 12 12.82 -10.42 0.66
CA ARG A 12 13.44 -10.11 1.95
C ARG A 12 14.30 -8.86 1.83
N ASP A 13 14.29 -8.03 2.87
CA ASP A 13 15.30 -6.97 2.98
C ASP A 13 16.63 -7.50 3.51
N GLU A 14 17.63 -6.61 3.56
CA GLU A 14 18.98 -6.88 4.06
C GLU A 14 19.02 -7.39 5.52
N ARG A 15 17.94 -7.16 6.28
CA ARG A 15 17.79 -7.63 7.67
C ARG A 15 16.98 -8.93 7.75
N GLY A 16 16.72 -9.57 6.61
CA GLY A 16 16.02 -10.85 6.51
C GLY A 16 14.49 -10.75 6.68
N ARG A 17 13.92 -9.55 6.82
CA ARG A 17 12.46 -9.39 7.03
C ARG A 17 11.73 -9.68 5.73
N LEU A 18 10.78 -10.61 5.79
CA LEU A 18 9.94 -10.98 4.66
C LEU A 18 8.87 -9.91 4.44
N TYR A 19 8.81 -9.38 3.22
CA TYR A 19 7.74 -8.52 2.76
C TYR A 19 6.87 -9.31 1.79
N THR A 20 5.60 -9.48 2.16
CA THR A 20 4.60 -10.02 1.24
C THR A 20 4.22 -8.95 0.22
N PRO A 21 4.26 -9.26 -1.09
CA PRO A 21 3.73 -8.37 -2.10
C PRO A 21 2.22 -8.23 -1.90
N LEU A 22 1.75 -6.99 -1.73
CA LEU A 22 0.33 -6.67 -1.62
C LEU A 22 -0.10 -5.88 -2.85
N ASP A 23 -0.99 -6.46 -3.64
CA ASP A 23 -1.58 -5.78 -4.78
C ASP A 23 -2.67 -4.77 -4.33
N ALA A 24 -2.87 -3.73 -5.12
CA ALA A 24 -3.79 -2.65 -4.77
C ALA A 24 -5.26 -3.09 -4.76
N ALA A 25 -5.65 -4.04 -5.62
CA ALA A 25 -7.02 -4.53 -5.68
C ALA A 25 -7.42 -5.26 -4.40
N ARG A 26 -6.54 -6.11 -3.88
CA ARG A 26 -6.69 -6.82 -2.62
C ARG A 26 -6.75 -5.85 -1.44
N MET A 27 -5.89 -4.84 -1.44
CA MET A 27 -5.92 -3.81 -0.40
C MET A 27 -7.24 -3.03 -0.42
N ARG A 28 -7.74 -2.64 -1.60
CA ARG A 28 -9.05 -1.99 -1.74
C ARG A 28 -10.19 -2.88 -1.25
N ALA A 29 -10.21 -4.16 -1.63
CA ALA A 29 -11.22 -5.10 -1.17
C ALA A 29 -11.24 -5.23 0.36
N ALA A 30 -10.06 -5.21 1.00
CA ALA A 30 -9.95 -5.32 2.45
C ALA A 30 -10.43 -4.08 3.23
N LEU A 31 -10.53 -2.91 2.61
CA LEU A 31 -11.04 -1.69 3.27
C LEU A 31 -12.55 -1.79 3.58
N GLY A 32 -13.29 -2.59 2.81
CA GLY A 32 -14.73 -2.75 2.96
C GLY A 32 -15.56 -1.51 2.58
N ALA A 33 -16.89 -1.66 2.61
CA ALA A 33 -17.82 -0.63 2.15
C ALA A 33 -17.87 0.63 3.04
N GLY A 34 -17.38 0.55 4.28
CA GLY A 34 -17.37 1.66 5.24
C GLY A 34 -16.18 2.61 5.08
N VAL A 35 -15.42 2.52 4.00
CA VAL A 35 -14.23 3.35 3.76
C VAL A 35 -14.34 4.02 2.40
N ARG A 36 -14.22 5.35 2.39
CA ARG A 36 -14.13 6.16 1.17
C ARG A 36 -12.66 6.49 0.89
N VAL A 37 -12.17 6.07 -0.27
CA VAL A 37 -10.86 6.50 -0.77
C VAL A 37 -10.95 7.95 -1.28
N ILE A 38 -10.02 8.79 -0.85
CA ILE A 38 -9.91 10.21 -1.20
C ILE A 38 -8.84 10.39 -2.28
N ASP A 39 -7.71 9.73 -2.14
CA ASP A 39 -6.59 9.78 -3.08
C ASP A 39 -5.82 8.46 -3.05
N GLU A 40 -5.32 8.06 -4.21
CA GLU A 40 -4.56 6.81 -4.37
C GLU A 40 -3.60 6.90 -5.55
N HIS A 41 -2.33 6.63 -5.30
CA HIS A 41 -1.30 6.67 -6.34
C HIS A 41 -0.07 5.84 -5.95
N GLU A 42 0.69 5.44 -6.96
CA GLU A 42 2.01 4.86 -6.78
C GLU A 42 3.09 5.93 -6.90
N VAL A 43 4.06 5.91 -5.98
CA VAL A 43 5.19 6.83 -5.97
C VAL A 43 6.48 6.06 -5.72
N VAL A 44 7.55 6.47 -6.38
CA VAL A 44 8.90 6.01 -6.04
C VAL A 44 9.44 6.90 -4.93
N SER A 45 9.73 6.30 -3.78
CA SER A 45 10.31 7.01 -2.64
C SER A 45 11.70 7.53 -2.99
N ALA A 46 11.89 8.85 -2.96
CA ALA A 46 13.16 9.49 -3.30
C ALA A 46 14.34 9.01 -2.43
N SER A 47 14.10 8.73 -1.15
CA SER A 47 15.15 8.30 -0.22
C SER A 47 15.54 6.83 -0.32
N SER A 48 14.65 5.97 -0.84
CA SER A 48 14.90 4.51 -0.87
C SER A 48 14.91 3.90 -2.26
N GLY A 49 14.48 4.65 -3.29
CA GLY A 49 14.26 4.15 -4.65
C GLY A 49 13.12 3.14 -4.76
N LYS A 50 12.41 2.82 -3.66
CA LYS A 50 11.38 1.78 -3.64
C LYS A 50 10.04 2.34 -4.08
N ARG A 51 9.32 1.56 -4.88
CA ARG A 51 7.93 1.86 -5.24
C ARG A 51 7.00 1.58 -4.07
N VAL A 52 6.14 2.55 -3.79
CA VAL A 52 5.18 2.51 -2.68
C VAL A 52 3.81 2.87 -3.23
N HIS A 53 2.79 2.14 -2.81
CA HIS A 53 1.40 2.49 -3.06
C HIS A 53 0.93 3.35 -1.88
N ARG A 54 0.38 4.52 -2.15
CA ARG A 54 -0.14 5.45 -1.15
C ARG A 54 -1.64 5.59 -1.31
N LEU A 55 -2.34 5.52 -0.18
CA LEU A 55 -3.79 5.63 -0.08
C LEU A 55 -4.16 6.62 1.03
N ILE A 56 -4.93 7.64 0.69
CA ILE A 56 -5.63 8.50 1.64
C ILE A 56 -7.10 8.08 1.61
N ALA A 57 -7.64 7.71 2.76
CA ALA A 57 -9.02 7.27 2.87
C ALA A 57 -9.63 7.78 4.17
N ARG A 58 -10.96 7.90 4.19
CA ARG A 58 -11.76 8.28 5.35
C ARG A 58 -12.77 7.18 5.65
N LYS A 59 -12.90 6.82 6.92
CA LYS A 59 -14.00 5.94 7.37
C LYS A 59 -15.31 6.72 7.24
N ALA A 60 -16.36 6.08 6.72
CA ALA A 60 -17.70 6.63 6.77
C ALA A 60 -18.06 6.91 8.23
N GLU A 61 -18.72 8.04 8.49
CA GLU A 61 -19.31 8.26 9.80
C GLU A 61 -20.32 7.14 10.06
N ALA A 62 -20.26 6.56 11.26
CA ALA A 62 -21.31 5.65 11.69
C ALA A 62 -22.59 6.48 11.80
N ALA A 63 -23.63 6.07 11.07
CA ALA A 63 -24.97 6.63 11.21
C ALA A 63 -25.56 6.28 12.59
#